data_AF-A0AAW7XES9-F1
#
_entry.id   AF-A0AAW7XES9-F1
#
_cell.length_a   1.000
_cell.length_b   1.000
_cell.length_c   1.000
_cell.angle_alpha   90.00
_cell.angle_beta   90.00
_cell.angle_gamma   90.00
#
_symmetry.space_group_name_H-M   'P 1'
#
loop_
_entity.id
_entity.type
_entity.pdbx_description
1 polymer ?
#
loop_
_entity_poly.entity_id
_entity_poly.type
_entity_poly.pdbx_seq_one_letter_code
_entity_poly.pdbx_strand_id
1 'polypeptide(L)'
;SAFNKKEFSLALANSIVDKFVKNTKKEVSVDYIQKVVSKYFEIDLATLQSKTRKRHIVQARQLAMYFSKKLTKSSLASIGSQIGKRDHATVL
;
A
#
# COMPACT_ATOMS: atom_id res chain seq x y z
N SER A 1 39.54 7.78 9.93
CA SER A 1 39.09 8.67 8.83
C SER A 1 39.70 8.24 7.52
N ALA A 2 38.99 7.45 6.71
CA ALA A 2 39.46 7.03 5.39
C ALA A 2 38.32 7.25 4.39
N PHE A 3 38.04 8.52 4.13
CA PHE A 3 37.15 8.92 3.04
C PHE A 3 37.83 8.55 1.73
N ASN A 4 37.29 7.52 1.09
CA ASN A 4 37.75 6.96 -0.17
C ASN A 4 37.59 8.04 -1.25
N LYS A 5 38.69 8.70 -1.62
CA LYS A 5 38.83 9.63 -2.76
C LYS A 5 38.62 8.88 -4.08
N LYS A 6 37.40 8.41 -4.35
CA LYS A 6 37.04 7.98 -5.70
C LYS A 6 36.65 9.23 -6.50
N GLU A 7 37.33 9.46 -7.61
CA GLU A 7 37.04 10.56 -8.51
C GLU A 7 35.57 10.52 -8.95
N PHE A 8 34.94 11.69 -9.03
CA PHE A 8 33.55 11.85 -9.42
C PHE A 8 33.37 11.40 -10.88
N SER A 9 33.06 10.13 -11.07
CA SER A 9 32.91 9.50 -12.39
C SER A 9 31.43 9.27 -12.72
N LEU A 10 31.08 9.38 -14.01
CA LEU A 10 29.76 9.04 -14.54
C LEU A 10 29.32 7.62 -14.13
N ALA A 11 30.25 6.68 -13.99
CA ALA A 11 29.95 5.33 -13.54
C ALA A 11 29.49 5.29 -12.07
N LEU A 12 30.08 6.13 -11.20
CA LEU A 12 29.64 6.26 -9.82
C LEU A 12 28.25 6.89 -9.75
N ALA A 13 28.01 7.97 -10.49
CA ALA A 13 26.70 8.63 -10.58
C ALA A 13 25.62 7.65 -11.04
N ASN A 14 25.86 6.89 -12.11
CA ASN A 14 24.94 5.87 -12.60
C ASN A 14 24.72 4.75 -11.58
N SER A 15 25.77 4.30 -10.87
CA SER A 15 25.64 3.26 -9.84
C SER A 15 24.81 3.72 -8.63
N ILE A 16 24.87 5.01 -8.30
CA ILE A 16 24.09 5.62 -7.23
C ILE A 16 22.64 5.74 -7.70
N VAL A 17 22.41 6.33 -8.88
CA VAL A 17 21.07 6.45 -9.48
C VAL A 17 20.39 5.08 -9.60
N ASP A 18 21.07 4.06 -10.11
CA ASP A 18 20.52 2.70 -10.19
C ASP A 18 20.13 2.10 -8.83
N LYS A 19 20.91 2.38 -7.78
CA LYS A 19 20.58 1.94 -6.42
C LYS A 19 19.37 2.68 -5.85
N PHE A 20 19.24 3.98 -6.14
CA PHE A 20 18.11 4.79 -5.67
C PHE A 20 16.82 4.55 -6.47
N VAL A 21 16.93 4.34 -7.78
CA VAL A 21 15.79 4.10 -8.70
C VAL A 21 15.18 2.71 -8.48
N LYS A 22 15.99 1.68 -8.16
CA LYS A 22 15.44 0.35 -7.81
C LYS A 22 14.65 0.36 -6.51
N ASN A 23 14.86 1.36 -5.64
CA ASN A 23 14.18 1.49 -4.36
C ASN A 23 12.94 2.39 -4.41
N THR A 24 12.62 2.99 -5.57
CA THR A 24 11.34 3.67 -5.81
C THR A 24 10.25 2.68 -6.24
N LYS A 25 10.19 1.51 -5.60
CA LYS A 25 8.89 0.84 -5.50
C LYS A 25 8.04 1.79 -4.68
N LYS A 26 7.11 2.51 -5.32
CA LYS A 26 6.05 3.27 -4.61
C LYS A 26 5.61 2.38 -3.45
N GLU A 27 5.89 2.80 -2.22
CA GLU A 27 5.44 2.06 -1.05
C GLU A 27 3.91 2.01 -1.16
N VAL A 28 3.40 0.83 -1.51
CA VAL A 28 1.96 0.65 -1.67
C VAL A 28 1.39 0.74 -0.27
N SER A 29 0.73 1.86 0.04
CA SER A 29 0.07 2.07 1.32
C SER A 29 -1.36 1.52 1.26
N VAL A 30 -1.92 1.18 2.42
CA VAL A 30 -3.30 0.72 2.53
C VAL A 30 -4.28 1.81 2.07
N ASP A 31 -3.96 3.09 2.30
CA ASP A 31 -4.73 4.23 1.78
C ASP A 31 -4.75 4.28 0.25
N TYR A 32 -3.60 4.04 -0.39
CA TYR A 32 -3.52 3.98 -1.84
C TYR A 32 -4.37 2.85 -2.41
N ILE A 33 -4.34 1.66 -1.78
CA ILE A 33 -5.17 0.52 -2.19
C ILE A 33 -6.66 0.86 -2.05
N GLN A 34 -7.07 1.48 -0.94
CA GLN A 34 -8.45 1.90 -0.74
C GLN A 34 -8.93 2.84 -1.85
N LYS A 35 -8.11 3.83 -2.22
CA LYS A 35 -8.41 4.78 -3.31
C LYS A 35 -8.56 4.08 -4.66
N VAL A 36 -7.65 3.15 -4.98
CA VAL A 36 -7.69 2.40 -6.24
C VAL A 36 -8.94 1.52 -6.31
N VAL A 37 -9.25 0.81 -5.24
CA VAL A 37 -10.43 -0.07 -5.18
C VAL A 37 -11.73 0.74 -5.19
N SER A 38 -11.79 1.85 -4.45
CA SER A 38 -12.92 2.79 -4.45
C SER A 38 -13.20 3.34 -5.86
N LYS A 39 -12.14 3.71 -6.59
CA LYS A 39 -12.25 4.15 -7.99
C LYS A 39 -12.76 3.05 -8.92
N TYR A 40 -12.28 1.82 -8.75
CA TYR A 40 -12.70 0.68 -9.58
C TYR A 40 -14.17 0.29 -9.37
N PHE A 41 -14.64 0.35 -8.12
CA PHE A 41 -16.04 0.02 -7.77
C PHE A 41 -16.97 1.24 -7.83
N GLU A 42 -16.48 2.42 -8.22
CA GLU A 42 -17.24 3.68 -8.27
C GLU A 42 -17.98 3.99 -6.96
N ILE A 43 -17.34 3.69 -5.83
CA ILE A 43 -17.87 3.95 -4.50
C ILE A 43 -17.01 4.98 -3.78
N ASP A 44 -17.62 5.78 -2.92
CA ASP A 44 -16.87 6.70 -2.08
C ASP A 44 -16.04 5.95 -1.00
N LEU A 45 -14.92 6.54 -0.59
CA LEU A 45 -14.06 5.99 0.46
C LEU A 45 -14.79 5.85 1.79
N ALA A 46 -15.64 6.82 2.16
CA ALA A 46 -16.43 6.71 3.39
C ALA A 46 -17.42 5.53 3.30
N THR A 47 -17.96 5.28 2.10
CA THR A 47 -18.84 4.14 1.84
C THR A 47 -18.07 2.81 1.97
N LEU A 48 -16.85 2.72 1.44
CA LEU A 48 -15.97 1.57 1.62
C LEU A 48 -15.70 1.31 3.12
N GLN A 49 -15.49 2.35 3.92
CA GLN A 49 -15.23 2.24 5.36
C GLN A 49 -16.51 2.02 6.20
N SER A 50 -17.69 2.29 5.65
CA SER A 50 -18.95 2.20 6.38
C SER A 50 -19.28 0.79 6.90
N LYS A 51 -20.21 0.72 7.86
CA LYS A 51 -20.73 -0.55 8.43
C LYS A 51 -21.72 -1.29 7.51
N THR A 52 -21.98 -0.78 6.31
CA THR A 52 -22.96 -1.37 5.39
C THR A 52 -22.58 -2.80 4.98
N ARG A 53 -23.62 -3.64 4.83
CA ARG A 53 -23.52 -5.04 4.39
C ARG A 53 -23.99 -5.25 2.95
N LYS A 54 -24.21 -4.18 2.18
CA LYS A 54 -24.53 -4.29 0.75
C LYS A 54 -23.44 -5.10 0.05
N ARG A 55 -23.84 -6.13 -0.70
CA ARG A 55 -22.93 -7.12 -1.30
C ARG A 55 -21.78 -6.50 -2.09
N HIS A 56 -22.06 -5.53 -2.97
CA HIS A 56 -21.05 -4.87 -3.78
C HIS A 56 -19.99 -4.13 -2.94
N ILE A 57 -20.41 -3.48 -1.85
CA ILE A 57 -19.50 -2.75 -0.94
C ILE A 57 -18.66 -3.72 -0.12
N VAL A 58 -19.26 -4.82 0.34
CA VAL A 58 -18.55 -5.88 1.07
C VAL A 58 -17.47 -6.51 0.19
N GLN A 59 -17.79 -6.80 -1.08
CA GLN A 59 -16.83 -7.36 -2.04
C GLN A 59 -15.67 -6.38 -2.30
N ALA A 60 -15.96 -5.10 -2.54
CA ALA A 60 -14.92 -4.08 -2.71
C ALA A 60 -14.00 -4.02 -1.48
N ARG A 61 -14.57 -4.07 -0.27
CA ARG A 61 -13.80 -4.05 0.97
C ARG A 61 -12.91 -5.28 1.15
N GLN A 62 -13.45 -6.48 0.88
CA GLN A 62 -12.67 -7.72 0.94
C GLN A 62 -11.49 -7.68 -0.04
N LEU A 63 -11.71 -7.14 -1.24
CA LEU A 63 -10.65 -7.00 -2.23
C LEU A 63 -9.56 -6.00 -1.78
N ALA A 64 -9.98 -4.87 -1.19
CA ALA A 64 -9.05 -3.90 -0.58
C ALA A 64 -8.22 -4.52 0.55
N MET A 65 -8.85 -5.31 1.42
CA MET A 65 -8.19 -6.04 2.52
C MET A 65 -7.20 -7.09 1.99
N TYR A 66 -7.60 -7.87 0.98
CA TYR A 66 -6.75 -8.88 0.34
C TYR A 66 -5.50 -8.24 -0.31
N PHE A 67 -5.68 -7.18 -1.09
CA PHE A 67 -4.56 -6.47 -1.70
C PHE A 67 -3.67 -5.82 -0.65
N SER A 68 -4.25 -5.28 0.43
CA SER A 68 -3.48 -4.72 1.54
C SER A 68 -2.60 -5.79 2.19
N LYS A 69 -3.12 -7.00 2.38
CA LYS A 69 -2.34 -8.12 2.91
C LYS A 69 -1.23 -8.59 1.97
N LYS A 70 -1.49 -8.56 0.65
CA LYS A 70 -0.55 -9.08 -0.37
C LYS A 70 0.54 -8.09 -0.77
N LEU A 71 0.20 -6.81 -0.81
CA LEU A 71 1.07 -5.74 -1.33
C LEU A 71 1.74 -4.90 -0.24
N THR A 72 1.28 -5.01 1.01
CA THR A 72 1.85 -4.28 2.16
C THR A 72 2.37 -5.25 3.22
N LYS A 73 3.30 -4.77 4.06
CA LYS A 73 3.79 -5.51 5.23
C LYS A 73 2.94 -5.28 6.49
N SER A 74 1.75 -4.67 6.35
CA SER A 74 0.87 -4.35 7.47
C SER A 74 0.28 -5.61 8.10
N SER A 75 0.10 -5.60 9.42
CA SER A 75 -0.59 -6.66 10.15
C SER A 75 -2.09 -6.69 9.82
N LEU A 76 -2.73 -7.84 9.99
CA LEU A 76 -4.18 -7.99 9.78
C LEU A 76 -4.98 -7.01 10.63
N ALA A 77 -4.54 -6.78 11.88
CA ALA A 77 -5.15 -5.82 12.79
C ALA A 77 -5.01 -4.37 12.28
N SER A 78 -3.84 -4.01 11.76
CA SER A 78 -3.61 -2.67 11.18
C SER A 78 -4.48 -2.44 9.94
N ILE A 79 -4.60 -3.44 9.06
CA ILE A 79 -5.44 -3.39 7.85
C ILE A 79 -6.92 -3.23 8.25
N GLY A 80 -7.42 -4.04 9.20
CA GLY A 80 -8.79 -3.94 9.68
C GLY A 80 -9.11 -2.59 10.33
N SER A 81 -8.15 -2.05 11.11
CA SER A 81 -8.25 -0.71 11.72
C SER A 81 -8.36 0.40 10.67
N GLN A 82 -7.52 0.35 9.64
CA GLN A 82 -7.49 1.34 8.56
C GLN A 82 -8.70 1.22 7.60
N ILE A 83 -9.30 0.04 7.47
CA ILE A 83 -10.46 -0.22 6.61
C ILE A 83 -11.73 -0.33 7.47
N GLY A 84 -12.12 0.80 8.06
CA GLY A 84 -13.39 0.96 8.76
C GLY A 84 -13.42 0.41 10.20
N LYS A 85 -12.29 0.39 10.91
CA LYS A 85 -12.17 -0.02 12.32
C LYS A 85 -12.80 -1.40 12.61
N ARG A 86 -12.51 -2.36 11.73
CA ARG A 86 -13.05 -3.72 11.82
C ARG A 86 -12.06 -4.69 12.45
N ASP A 87 -12.59 -5.68 13.16
CA ASP A 87 -11.80 -6.72 13.80
C ASP A 87 -11.01 -7.54 12.79
N HIS A 88 -9.82 -7.97 13.22
CA HIS A 88 -8.84 -8.73 12.44
C HIS A 88 -9.41 -10.04 11.88
N ALA A 89 -10.42 -10.63 12.53
CA ALA A 89 -11.15 -11.80 12.04
C ALA A 89 -11.92 -11.53 10.74
N THR A 90 -12.25 -10.27 10.43
CA THR A 90 -12.92 -9.87 9.19
C THR A 90 -11.96 -9.86 7.98
N VAL A 91 -10.66 -9.95 8.24
CA VAL A 91 -9.57 -9.89 7.25
C VAL A 91 -9.03 -11.29 6.91
N LEU A 92 -9.44 -12.32 7.68
CA LEU A 92 -9.07 -13.73 7.48
C LEU A 92 -9.72 -14.33 6.23
#